data_AF-A0A2Z6PQN4-F1
#
_entry.id   AF-A0A2Z6PQN4-F1
#
_cell.length_a   1.000
_cell.length_b   1.000
_cell.length_c   1.000
_cell.angle_alpha   90.00
_cell.angle_beta   90.00
_cell.angle_gamma   90.00
#
_symmetry.space_group_name_H-M   'P 1'
#
loop_
_entity.id
_entity.type
_entity.pdbx_description
1 polymer ?
#
loop_
_entity_poly.entity_id
_entity_poly.type
_entity_poly.pdbx_seq_one_letter_code
_entity_poly.pdbx_strand_id
1 'polypeptide(L)'
;MPLSSDLPKFVPRVDFLHYLDDYVINFKISIRYNRYVNDASLDVNNGKWRVIVKDSTLNVDEIYVADYLVVATGENCDAYIPMINGLENFEGEYLHCSKYLNGRSWYDKNVLVVGSGNSGMEIAYDLSIVIKSPVHYFTKEMVYVGMSILKYISTDKVDKLMLTMSKLKYGDMSKYGLVRPKEGPFALKLSGGHTPTIDVGCIKKIKKGKVKVYPAIANIKKGRIIEFEDGKSGEFDVIVFATGYKTNVQKWLKDYKELFNENGMPKTCYPNHWKGRNRIYCAGFAKNGLMGIASDAQKIANDICSFTINARKLPVTA
;
A
#
# COMPACT_ATOMS: atom_id res chain seq x y z
N MET A 1 12.92 -19.08 -4.14
CA MET A 1 14.33 -18.62 -4.11
C MET A 1 14.46 -17.73 -2.87
N PRO A 2 15.36 -18.03 -1.92
CA PRO A 2 15.60 -17.16 -0.78
C PRO A 2 16.32 -15.87 -1.23
N LEU A 3 16.20 -14.80 -0.44
CA LEU A 3 17.11 -13.66 -0.54
C LEU A 3 18.53 -14.11 -0.17
N SER A 4 19.53 -13.49 -0.79
CA SER A 4 20.93 -13.83 -0.53
C SER A 4 21.34 -13.48 0.91
N SER A 5 22.18 -14.31 1.52
CA SER A 5 22.53 -14.22 2.95
C SER A 5 23.45 -13.04 3.31
N ASP A 6 24.10 -12.47 2.32
CA ASP A 6 24.95 -11.28 2.39
C ASP A 6 24.16 -9.96 2.38
N LEU A 7 22.87 -10.00 2.01
CA LEU A 7 22.01 -8.82 2.06
C LEU A 7 21.71 -8.41 3.50
N PRO A 8 21.58 -7.10 3.78
CA PRO A 8 21.20 -6.63 5.09
C PRO A 8 19.76 -7.07 5.42
N LYS A 9 19.49 -7.22 6.72
CA LYS A 9 18.17 -7.61 7.24
C LYS A 9 17.01 -6.76 6.71
N PHE A 10 17.25 -5.47 6.48
CA PHE A 10 16.32 -4.56 5.82
C PHE A 10 16.88 -4.21 4.44
N VAL A 11 16.44 -4.96 3.45
CA VAL A 11 16.96 -4.90 2.07
C VAL A 11 16.64 -3.54 1.44
N PRO A 12 17.64 -2.79 0.94
CA PRO A 12 17.43 -1.58 0.15
C PRO A 12 16.62 -1.84 -1.12
N ARG A 13 15.98 -0.80 -1.64
CA ARG A 13 15.15 -0.89 -2.86
C ARG A 13 15.93 -1.49 -4.05
N VAL A 14 17.16 -1.05 -4.28
CA VAL A 14 17.96 -1.46 -5.44
C VAL A 14 18.27 -2.96 -5.36
N ASP A 15 18.73 -3.43 -4.21
CA ASP A 15 19.03 -4.86 -4.00
C ASP A 15 17.78 -5.74 -4.13
N PHE A 16 16.63 -5.23 -3.68
CA PHE A 16 15.36 -5.94 -3.85
C PHE A 16 14.93 -6.04 -5.32
N LEU A 17 15.23 -5.02 -6.15
CA LEU A 17 14.96 -5.07 -7.59
C LEU A 17 15.84 -6.12 -8.28
N HIS A 18 17.14 -6.16 -7.97
CA HIS A 18 18.04 -7.20 -8.50
C HIS A 18 17.56 -8.61 -8.14
N TYR A 19 17.09 -8.81 -6.91
CA TYR A 19 16.50 -10.10 -6.51
C TYR A 19 15.28 -10.47 -7.37
N LEU A 20 14.42 -9.51 -7.76
CA LEU A 20 13.28 -9.77 -8.63
C LEU A 20 13.72 -10.11 -10.07
N ASP A 21 14.74 -9.44 -10.59
CA ASP A 21 15.32 -9.73 -11.90
C ASP A 21 15.92 -11.16 -11.92
N ASP A 22 16.70 -11.51 -10.89
CA ASP A 22 17.25 -12.86 -10.71
C ASP A 22 16.13 -13.91 -10.60
N TYR A 23 15.03 -13.58 -9.95
CA TYR A 23 13.88 -14.48 -9.82
C TYR A 23 13.25 -14.75 -11.19
N VAL A 24 13.06 -13.72 -12.02
CA VAL A 24 12.53 -13.85 -13.38
C VAL A 24 13.46 -14.71 -14.24
N ILE A 25 14.77 -14.49 -14.16
CA ILE A 25 15.79 -15.26 -14.90
C ILE A 25 15.79 -16.72 -14.45
N ASN A 26 15.91 -16.98 -13.14
CA ASN A 26 16.02 -18.33 -12.58
C ASN A 26 14.80 -19.21 -12.90
N PHE A 27 13.59 -18.62 -12.85
CA PHE A 27 12.36 -19.34 -13.14
C PHE A 27 11.88 -19.20 -14.59
N LYS A 28 12.66 -18.53 -15.46
CA LYS A 28 12.37 -18.31 -16.89
C LYS A 28 10.96 -17.73 -17.11
N ILE A 29 10.58 -16.76 -16.28
CA ILE A 29 9.25 -16.17 -16.30
C ILE A 29 9.14 -15.22 -17.50
N SER A 30 8.19 -15.48 -18.39
CA SER A 30 7.94 -14.62 -19.55
C SER A 30 6.92 -13.53 -19.21
N ILE A 31 7.41 -12.32 -18.91
CA ILE A 31 6.57 -11.15 -18.61
C ILE A 31 6.43 -10.29 -19.86
N ARG A 32 5.19 -9.93 -20.22
CA ARG A 32 4.91 -8.95 -21.29
C ARG A 32 4.75 -7.56 -20.67
N TYR A 33 5.82 -6.78 -20.68
CA TYR A 33 5.80 -5.38 -20.21
C TYR A 33 5.06 -4.46 -21.20
N ASN A 34 4.74 -3.24 -20.76
CA ASN A 34 4.00 -2.25 -21.56
C ASN A 34 2.66 -2.77 -22.10
N ARG A 35 2.02 -3.61 -21.28
CA ARG A 35 0.71 -4.21 -21.53
C ARG A 35 -0.24 -3.73 -20.45
N TYR A 36 -1.14 -2.82 -20.82
CA TYR A 36 -2.13 -2.27 -19.90
C TYR A 36 -3.46 -2.99 -20.09
N VAL A 37 -3.99 -3.60 -19.04
CA VAL A 37 -5.30 -4.28 -19.09
C VAL A 37 -6.40 -3.22 -19.06
N ASN A 38 -7.13 -3.08 -20.17
CA ASN A 38 -8.27 -2.18 -20.28
C ASN A 38 -9.55 -2.83 -19.74
N ASP A 39 -9.70 -4.12 -20.03
CA ASP A 39 -10.94 -4.86 -19.78
C ASP A 39 -10.62 -6.33 -19.51
N ALA A 40 -11.33 -6.91 -18.54
CA ALA A 40 -11.36 -8.35 -18.33
C ALA A 40 -12.78 -8.78 -17.98
N SER A 41 -13.29 -9.78 -18.70
CA SER A 41 -14.61 -10.36 -18.47
C SER A 41 -14.61 -11.85 -18.69
N LEU A 42 -15.53 -12.56 -18.04
CA LEU A 42 -15.79 -13.97 -18.30
C LEU A 42 -16.67 -14.10 -19.54
N ASP A 43 -16.21 -14.83 -20.54
CA ASP A 43 -17.03 -15.24 -21.66
C ASP A 43 -17.90 -16.42 -21.22
N VAL A 44 -19.19 -16.14 -21.02
CA VAL A 44 -20.17 -17.10 -20.50
C VAL A 44 -20.37 -18.29 -21.46
N ASN A 45 -20.10 -18.12 -22.76
CA ASN A 45 -20.34 -19.17 -23.75
C ASN A 45 -19.30 -20.29 -23.68
N ASN A 46 -18.04 -19.96 -23.39
CA ASN A 46 -16.94 -20.92 -23.34
C ASN A 46 -16.32 -21.08 -21.93
N GLY A 47 -16.77 -20.29 -20.95
CA GLY A 47 -16.30 -20.34 -19.57
C GLY A 47 -14.85 -19.87 -19.39
N LYS A 48 -14.32 -19.08 -20.34
CA LYS A 48 -12.95 -18.56 -20.31
C LYS A 48 -12.91 -17.06 -20.06
N TRP A 49 -11.83 -16.60 -19.49
CA TRP A 49 -11.56 -15.18 -19.31
C TRP A 49 -11.07 -14.57 -20.61
N ARG A 50 -11.75 -13.51 -21.04
CA ARG A 50 -11.33 -12.66 -22.15
C ARG A 50 -10.76 -11.37 -21.59
N VAL A 51 -9.52 -11.05 -21.96
CA VAL A 51 -8.79 -9.87 -21.45
C VAL A 51 -8.35 -9.02 -22.62
N ILE A 52 -8.81 -7.77 -22.66
CA ILE A 52 -8.40 -6.76 -23.63
C ILE A 52 -7.23 -5.98 -23.05
N VAL A 53 -6.13 -5.94 -23.79
CA VAL A 53 -4.87 -5.36 -23.36
C VAL A 53 -4.42 -4.34 -24.39
N LYS A 54 -4.05 -3.13 -23.94
CA LYS A 54 -3.37 -2.14 -24.78
C LYS A 54 -1.87 -2.38 -24.77
N ASP A 55 -1.29 -2.61 -25.95
CA ASP A 55 0.15 -2.48 -26.14
C ASP A 55 0.51 -0.99 -26.22
N SER A 56 1.16 -0.47 -25.18
CA SER A 56 1.57 0.95 -25.13
C SER A 56 2.73 1.27 -26.08
N THR A 57 3.46 0.27 -26.58
CA THR A 57 4.57 0.46 -27.52
C THR A 57 4.10 0.57 -28.96
N LEU A 58 3.19 -0.32 -29.37
CA LEU A 58 2.64 -0.37 -30.73
C LEU A 58 1.32 0.40 -30.86
N ASN A 59 0.73 0.82 -29.74
CA ASN A 59 -0.58 1.46 -29.66
C ASN A 59 -1.72 0.62 -30.26
N VAL A 60 -1.64 -0.70 -30.15
CA VAL A 60 -2.66 -1.65 -30.64
C VAL A 60 -3.33 -2.39 -29.48
N ASP A 61 -4.51 -2.94 -29.74
CA ASP A 61 -5.26 -3.74 -28.78
C ASP A 61 -5.01 -5.23 -29.06
N GLU A 62 -4.73 -5.98 -27.99
CA GLU A 62 -4.53 -7.42 -27.99
C GLU A 62 -5.65 -8.09 -27.19
N ILE A 63 -6.06 -9.28 -27.59
CA ILE A 63 -7.05 -10.08 -26.86
C ILE A 63 -6.37 -11.37 -26.38
N TYR A 64 -6.45 -11.60 -25.08
CA TYR A 64 -6.01 -12.84 -24.45
C TYR A 64 -7.22 -13.62 -23.98
N VAL A 65 -7.17 -14.94 -24.17
CA VAL A 65 -8.18 -15.87 -23.68
C VAL A 65 -7.49 -16.87 -22.75
N ALA A 66 -7.99 -17.01 -21.53
CA ALA A 66 -7.37 -17.84 -20.50
C ALA A 66 -8.39 -18.59 -19.65
N ASP A 67 -8.03 -19.79 -19.18
CA ASP A 67 -8.89 -20.60 -18.30
C ASP A 67 -8.90 -20.07 -16.84
N TYR A 68 -7.90 -19.28 -16.46
CA TYR A 68 -7.71 -18.76 -15.11
C TYR A 68 -7.34 -17.28 -15.18
N LEU A 69 -7.89 -16.48 -14.27
CA LEU A 69 -7.54 -15.07 -14.11
C LEU A 69 -7.00 -14.82 -12.70
N VAL A 70 -5.75 -14.37 -12.60
CA VAL A 70 -5.13 -14.00 -11.32
C VAL A 70 -4.97 -12.48 -11.27
N VAL A 71 -5.75 -11.84 -10.40
CA VAL A 71 -5.67 -10.41 -10.15
C VAL A 71 -4.54 -10.13 -9.16
N ALA A 72 -3.41 -9.68 -9.67
CA ALA A 72 -2.20 -9.39 -8.89
C ALA A 72 -1.81 -7.89 -8.89
N THR A 73 -2.78 -6.99 -9.08
CA THR A 73 -2.55 -5.54 -9.06
C THR A 73 -2.31 -5.00 -7.65
N GLY A 74 -2.74 -5.74 -6.62
CA GLY A 74 -2.64 -5.36 -5.21
C GLY A 74 -3.59 -4.22 -4.81
N GLU A 75 -3.51 -3.84 -3.55
CA GLU A 75 -4.42 -2.87 -2.93
C GLU A 75 -3.97 -1.39 -3.09
N ASN A 76 -2.69 -1.14 -3.37
CA ASN A 76 -2.11 0.20 -3.45
C ASN A 76 -1.87 0.64 -4.89
N CYS A 77 -2.95 0.77 -5.67
CA CYS A 77 -2.87 1.11 -7.10
C CYS A 77 -2.94 2.61 -7.34
N ASP A 78 -4.14 3.19 -7.19
CA ASP A 78 -4.40 4.57 -7.56
C ASP A 78 -4.16 5.50 -6.38
N ALA A 79 -3.44 6.58 -6.64
CA ALA A 79 -3.25 7.66 -5.67
C ALA A 79 -4.59 8.20 -5.15
N TYR A 80 -4.70 8.38 -3.83
CA TYR A 80 -5.89 8.99 -3.23
C TYR A 80 -5.58 10.40 -2.74
N ILE A 81 -6.16 11.41 -3.39
CA ILE A 81 -6.21 12.78 -2.88
C ILE A 81 -7.65 13.01 -2.37
N PRO A 82 -7.84 13.34 -1.08
CA PRO A 82 -9.16 13.61 -0.54
C PRO A 82 -9.75 14.88 -1.15
N MET A 83 -11.06 14.93 -1.26
CA MET A 83 -11.77 16.15 -1.61
C MET A 83 -11.64 17.14 -0.46
N ILE A 84 -11.01 18.28 -0.73
CA ILE A 84 -10.80 19.38 0.23
C ILE A 84 -11.36 20.64 -0.40
N ASN A 85 -12.20 21.34 0.34
CA ASN A 85 -12.80 22.58 -0.11
C ASN A 85 -11.70 23.61 -0.44
N GLY A 86 -11.77 24.20 -1.64
CA GLY A 86 -10.83 25.22 -2.10
C GLY A 86 -9.50 24.70 -2.64
N LEU A 87 -9.26 23.38 -2.66
CA LEU A 87 -8.02 22.80 -3.20
C LEU A 87 -7.81 23.14 -4.67
N GLU A 88 -8.88 23.17 -5.45
CA GLU A 88 -8.89 23.57 -6.86
C GLU A 88 -8.47 25.03 -7.09
N ASN A 89 -8.61 25.88 -6.06
CA ASN A 89 -8.25 27.30 -6.09
C ASN A 89 -6.88 27.58 -5.43
N PHE A 90 -6.16 26.54 -5.02
CA PHE A 90 -4.84 26.68 -4.43
C PHE A 90 -3.83 27.17 -5.48
N GLU A 91 -3.19 28.31 -5.23
CA GLU A 91 -2.22 28.92 -6.14
C GLU A 91 -0.79 28.35 -6.01
N GLY A 92 -0.62 27.32 -5.19
CA GLY A 92 0.63 26.56 -5.05
C GLY A 92 0.60 25.23 -5.80
N GLU A 93 1.68 24.46 -5.65
CA GLU A 93 1.78 23.12 -6.23
C GLU A 93 1.13 22.09 -5.30
N TYR A 94 0.35 21.15 -5.82
CA TYR A 94 -0.05 19.99 -5.02
C TYR A 94 0.06 18.69 -5.80
N LEU A 95 0.42 17.62 -5.08
CA LEU A 95 0.62 16.30 -5.66
C LEU A 95 0.43 15.19 -4.63
N HIS A 96 0.19 13.99 -5.11
CA HIS A 96 0.25 12.79 -4.29
C HIS A 96 1.70 12.31 -4.11
N CYS A 97 2.00 11.67 -2.99
CA CYS A 97 3.34 11.16 -2.66
C CYS A 97 3.86 10.13 -3.67
N SER A 98 3.00 9.50 -4.46
CA SER A 98 3.41 8.60 -5.55
C SER A 98 4.20 9.32 -6.66
N LYS A 99 4.07 10.64 -6.76
CA LYS A 99 4.84 11.48 -7.69
C LYS A 99 6.06 12.14 -7.02
N TYR A 100 6.25 11.95 -5.71
CA TYR A 100 7.41 12.46 -5.00
C TYR A 100 8.65 11.62 -5.29
N LEU A 101 9.74 12.27 -5.68
CA LEU A 101 11.04 11.62 -5.91
C LEU A 101 12.07 12.03 -4.85
N ASN A 102 12.22 13.33 -4.63
CA ASN A 102 13.11 13.91 -3.62
C ASN A 102 12.72 15.36 -3.36
N GLY A 103 13.22 15.93 -2.27
CA GLY A 103 12.90 17.29 -1.83
C GLY A 103 13.76 18.41 -2.41
N ARG A 104 14.67 18.15 -3.37
CA ARG A 104 15.65 19.16 -3.83
C ARG A 104 15.00 20.41 -4.42
N SER A 105 13.90 20.26 -5.15
CA SER A 105 13.15 21.37 -5.76
C SER A 105 12.42 22.26 -4.75
N TRP A 106 12.38 21.87 -3.47
CA TRP A 106 11.56 22.52 -2.45
C TRP A 106 12.35 22.92 -1.20
N TYR A 107 13.69 23.01 -1.30
CA TYR A 107 14.56 23.32 -0.16
C TYR A 107 14.20 24.63 0.56
N ASP A 108 13.80 25.66 -0.19
CA ASP A 108 13.40 26.98 0.34
C ASP A 108 11.88 27.21 0.31
N LYS A 109 11.09 26.14 0.18
CA LYS A 109 9.62 26.22 0.10
C LYS A 109 8.97 25.77 1.40
N ASN A 110 7.83 26.38 1.74
CA ASN A 110 6.96 25.89 2.80
C ASN A 110 6.13 24.72 2.27
N VAL A 111 6.55 23.49 2.55
CA VAL A 111 5.88 22.27 2.07
C VAL A 111 5.00 21.67 3.16
N LEU A 112 3.72 21.47 2.89
CA LEU A 112 2.79 20.79 3.78
C LEU A 112 2.60 19.32 3.37
N VAL A 113 3.02 18.37 4.21
CA VAL A 113 2.77 16.94 3.95
C VAL A 113 1.48 16.49 4.62
N VAL A 114 0.47 16.09 3.85
CA VAL A 114 -0.84 15.64 4.35
C VAL A 114 -0.80 14.15 4.64
N GLY A 115 -0.86 13.77 5.92
CA GLY A 115 -0.88 12.38 6.37
C GLY A 115 0.40 11.97 7.09
N SER A 116 0.25 11.19 8.17
CA SER A 116 1.35 10.79 9.07
C SER A 116 1.73 9.31 8.98
N GLY A 117 1.29 8.62 7.91
CA GLY A 117 1.73 7.24 7.62
C GLY A 117 3.21 7.17 7.25
N ASN A 118 3.69 5.98 6.88
CA ASN A 118 5.11 5.76 6.53
C ASN A 118 5.63 6.77 5.51
N SER A 119 4.99 6.89 4.33
CA SER A 119 5.40 7.85 3.31
C SER A 119 5.36 9.29 3.80
N GLY A 120 4.32 9.68 4.52
CA GLY A 120 4.19 11.05 5.02
C GLY A 120 5.30 11.43 6.01
N MET A 121 5.67 10.51 6.89
CA MET A 121 6.71 10.74 7.89
C MET A 121 8.12 10.70 7.31
N GLU A 122 8.36 9.88 6.28
CA GLU A 122 9.61 9.89 5.50
C GLU A 122 9.75 11.19 4.69
N ILE A 123 8.69 11.62 3.99
CA ILE A 123 8.70 12.86 3.23
C ILE A 123 8.84 14.09 4.16
N ALA A 124 8.16 14.09 5.30
CA ALA A 124 8.29 15.15 6.29
C ALA A 124 9.69 15.19 6.92
N TYR A 125 10.37 14.05 7.02
CA TYR A 125 11.77 14.03 7.42
C TYR A 125 12.63 14.79 6.41
N ASP A 126 12.34 14.70 5.11
CA ASP A 126 13.07 15.43 4.07
C ASP A 126 12.70 16.94 4.03
N LEU A 127 11.41 17.27 4.21
CA LEU A 127 10.83 18.57 3.83
C LEU A 127 10.29 19.45 4.95
N SER A 128 10.39 19.02 6.21
CA SER A 128 10.21 19.87 7.41
C SER A 128 8.79 20.15 7.92
N ILE A 129 7.68 19.61 7.37
CA ILE A 129 6.32 19.80 7.95
C ILE A 129 5.40 18.59 7.69
N VAL A 130 4.51 18.26 8.64
CA VAL A 130 3.51 17.17 8.48
C VAL A 130 2.15 17.51 9.11
N ILE A 131 1.07 17.01 8.52
CA ILE A 131 -0.29 17.07 9.07
C ILE A 131 -0.55 15.86 9.96
N LYS A 132 -1.18 16.15 11.10
CA LYS A 132 -1.63 15.22 12.11
C LYS A 132 -2.66 14.24 11.54
N SER A 133 -2.33 12.97 11.65
CA SER A 133 -3.28 11.87 11.73
C SER A 133 -2.87 10.95 12.89
N PRO A 134 -3.82 10.32 13.61
CA PRO A 134 -3.49 9.37 14.66
C PRO A 134 -2.58 8.26 14.13
N VAL A 135 -1.38 8.15 14.66
CA VAL A 135 -0.41 7.16 14.19
C VAL A 135 0.42 6.58 15.33
N HIS A 136 0.69 5.28 15.23
CA HIS A 136 1.71 4.66 16.05
C HIS A 136 3.06 4.72 15.34
N TYR A 137 4.10 5.02 16.10
CA TYR A 137 5.46 5.19 15.57
C TYR A 137 6.47 4.31 16.31
N PHE A 138 7.37 3.68 15.55
CA PHE A 138 8.31 2.66 16.03
C PHE A 138 9.61 2.69 15.25
N THR A 139 10.71 2.18 15.81
CA THR A 139 11.88 1.86 14.99
C THR A 139 11.63 0.56 14.20
N LYS A 140 12.43 0.31 13.18
CA LYS A 140 12.40 -0.95 12.40
C LYS A 140 12.57 -2.18 13.29
N GLU A 141 13.45 -2.08 14.30
CA GLU A 141 13.76 -3.14 15.25
C GLU A 141 12.57 -3.45 16.15
N MET A 142 11.86 -2.43 16.61
CA MET A 142 10.67 -2.61 17.44
C MET A 142 9.56 -3.32 16.66
N VAL A 143 9.31 -2.91 15.41
CA VAL A 143 8.32 -3.58 14.55
C VAL A 143 8.74 -5.03 14.29
N TYR A 144 10.03 -5.28 14.05
CA TYR A 144 10.57 -6.63 13.89
C TYR A 144 10.35 -7.49 15.14
N VAL A 145 10.65 -6.97 16.34
CA VAL A 145 10.41 -7.67 17.61
C VAL A 145 8.93 -8.00 17.74
N GLY A 146 8.04 -7.01 17.55
CA GLY A 146 6.59 -7.21 17.60
C GLY A 146 6.10 -8.30 16.65
N MET A 147 6.53 -8.27 15.38
CA MET A 147 6.21 -9.30 14.40
C MET A 147 6.74 -10.69 14.78
N SER A 148 7.90 -10.76 15.42
CA SER A 148 8.50 -12.02 15.84
C SER A 148 7.72 -12.67 17.00
N ILE A 149 7.28 -11.85 17.96
CA ILE A 149 6.59 -12.36 19.16
C ILE A 149 5.10 -12.60 18.96
N LEU A 150 4.47 -12.02 17.92
CA LEU A 150 3.07 -12.29 17.56
C LEU A 150 2.77 -13.78 17.30
N LYS A 151 3.79 -14.59 17.02
CA LYS A 151 3.67 -16.04 16.83
C LYS A 151 3.48 -16.80 18.15
N TYR A 152 3.83 -16.19 19.27
CA TYR A 152 3.94 -16.87 20.57
C TYR A 152 2.96 -16.34 21.61
N ILE A 153 2.50 -15.08 21.49
CA ILE A 153 1.58 -14.45 22.44
C ILE A 153 0.48 -13.65 21.74
N SER A 154 -0.60 -13.33 22.46
CA SER A 154 -1.75 -12.59 21.91
C SER A 154 -1.40 -11.17 21.47
N THR A 155 -2.10 -10.69 20.43
CA THR A 155 -1.93 -9.34 19.85
C THR A 155 -2.01 -8.22 20.89
N ASP A 156 -2.94 -8.29 21.85
CA ASP A 156 -3.08 -7.29 22.92
C ASP A 156 -1.82 -7.18 23.79
N LYS A 157 -1.20 -8.32 24.14
CA LYS A 157 0.05 -8.34 24.93
C LYS A 157 1.21 -7.75 24.12
N VAL A 158 1.30 -8.09 22.84
CA VAL A 158 2.28 -7.49 21.92
C VAL A 158 2.08 -5.99 21.85
N ASP A 159 0.85 -5.53 21.62
CA ASP A 159 0.52 -4.11 21.51
C ASP A 159 0.89 -3.32 22.76
N LYS A 160 0.57 -3.83 23.95
CA LYS A 160 0.96 -3.22 25.23
C LYS A 160 2.48 -3.10 25.38
N LEU A 161 3.21 -4.18 25.07
CA LEU A 161 4.67 -4.19 25.12
C LEU A 161 5.25 -3.15 24.15
N MET A 162 4.77 -3.14 22.91
CA MET A 162 5.24 -2.25 21.85
C MET A 162 4.98 -0.80 22.21
N LEU A 163 3.76 -0.48 22.68
CA LEU A 163 3.43 0.86 23.17
C LEU A 163 4.33 1.29 24.32
N THR A 164 4.66 0.39 25.24
CA THR A 164 5.58 0.66 26.35
C THR A 164 6.99 0.98 25.84
N MET A 165 7.55 0.13 24.98
CA MET A 165 8.86 0.37 24.36
C MET A 165 8.87 1.71 23.59
N SER A 166 7.79 2.03 22.89
CA SER A 166 7.67 3.26 22.11
C SER A 166 7.60 4.51 23.01
N LYS A 167 6.86 4.44 24.12
CA LYS A 167 6.82 5.49 25.15
C LYS A 167 8.18 5.69 25.81
N LEU A 168 8.92 4.61 26.10
CA LEU A 168 10.28 4.72 26.66
C LEU A 168 11.24 5.38 25.68
N LYS A 169 11.16 5.03 24.38
CA LYS A 169 12.05 5.57 23.34
C LYS A 169 11.74 7.02 22.99
N TYR A 170 10.45 7.35 22.82
CA TYR A 170 10.02 8.62 22.25
C TYR A 170 9.36 9.56 23.27
N GLY A 171 8.98 9.09 24.45
CA GLY A 171 8.21 9.86 25.41
C GLY A 171 6.79 10.15 24.91
N ASP A 172 6.15 11.12 25.57
CA ASP A 172 4.85 11.62 25.13
C ASP A 172 5.00 12.61 23.97
N MET A 173 4.50 12.21 22.80
CA MET A 173 4.49 13.04 21.59
C MET A 173 3.20 13.82 21.39
N SER A 174 2.19 13.64 22.25
CA SER A 174 0.92 14.36 22.17
C SER A 174 1.11 15.88 22.31
N LYS A 175 2.10 16.30 23.11
CA LYS A 175 2.54 17.70 23.24
C LYS A 175 3.09 18.32 21.96
N TYR A 176 3.46 17.49 20.99
CA TYR A 176 3.86 17.93 19.64
C TYR A 176 2.76 17.65 18.61
N GLY A 177 1.52 17.36 19.02
CA GLY A 177 0.39 17.10 18.14
C GLY A 177 0.27 15.66 17.64
N LEU A 178 1.26 14.79 17.82
CA LEU A 178 1.17 13.38 17.40
C LEU A 178 0.43 12.54 18.44
N VAL A 179 -0.81 12.21 18.10
CA VAL A 179 -1.70 11.38 18.93
C VAL A 179 -1.67 9.95 18.42
N ARG A 180 -1.75 8.98 19.34
CA ARG A 180 -1.84 7.55 18.98
C ARG A 180 -3.29 7.12 18.81
N PRO A 181 -3.59 6.18 17.90
CA PRO A 181 -4.87 5.50 17.87
C PRO A 181 -5.21 4.82 19.20
N LYS A 182 -6.51 4.63 19.47
CA LYS A 182 -7.01 3.91 20.65
C LYS A 182 -6.68 2.42 20.57
N GLU A 183 -6.86 1.83 19.38
CA GLU A 183 -6.47 0.46 19.09
C GLU A 183 -4.94 0.33 19.03
N GLY A 184 -4.42 -0.82 19.45
CA GLY A 184 -2.99 -1.10 19.40
C GLY A 184 -2.44 -1.26 17.98
N PRO A 185 -1.11 -1.11 17.78
CA PRO A 185 -0.50 -1.06 16.45
C PRO A 185 -0.67 -2.32 15.62
N PHE A 186 -0.57 -3.51 16.22
CA PHE A 186 -0.74 -4.78 15.52
C PHE A 186 -2.21 -5.17 15.41
N ALA A 187 -3.05 -4.84 16.39
CA ALA A 187 -4.50 -4.96 16.26
C ALA A 187 -5.02 -4.16 15.06
N LEU A 188 -4.63 -2.89 14.95
CA LEU A 188 -5.02 -2.00 13.85
C LEU A 188 -4.50 -2.48 12.48
N LYS A 189 -3.31 -3.10 12.45
CA LYS A 189 -2.78 -3.75 11.25
C LYS A 189 -3.62 -4.96 10.85
N LEU A 190 -4.01 -5.82 11.80
CA LEU A 190 -4.79 -7.01 11.52
C LEU A 190 -6.25 -6.69 11.14
N SER A 191 -6.86 -5.69 11.78
CA SER A 191 -8.25 -5.31 11.53
C SER A 191 -8.42 -4.43 10.28
N GLY A 192 -7.54 -3.45 10.10
CA GLY A 192 -7.69 -2.42 9.06
C GLY A 192 -6.56 -2.34 8.03
N GLY A 193 -5.45 -3.06 8.24
CA GLY A 193 -4.23 -2.97 7.42
C GLY A 193 -3.35 -1.75 7.69
N HIS A 194 -3.70 -0.93 8.69
CA HIS A 194 -2.91 0.26 9.00
C HIS A 194 -1.63 -0.16 9.71
N THR A 195 -0.55 -0.16 8.94
CA THR A 195 0.77 -0.50 9.47
C THR A 195 1.29 0.66 10.32
N PRO A 196 1.90 0.38 11.49
CA PRO A 196 2.61 1.41 12.24
C PRO A 196 3.65 2.15 11.39
N THR A 197 3.82 3.43 11.64
CA THR A 197 4.89 4.23 11.02
C THR A 197 6.24 3.80 11.59
N ILE A 198 7.17 3.56 10.68
CA ILE A 198 8.58 3.35 10.98
C ILE A 198 9.26 4.72 11.00
N ASP A 199 9.72 5.15 12.17
CA ASP A 199 10.47 6.39 12.30
C ASP A 199 11.89 6.22 11.76
N VAL A 200 12.22 7.03 10.75
CA VAL A 200 13.57 7.15 10.18
C VAL A 200 14.34 8.35 10.75
N GLY A 201 13.81 8.99 11.80
CA GLY A 201 14.40 10.16 12.47
C GLY A 201 13.53 11.42 12.41
N CYS A 202 12.33 11.32 11.85
CA CYS A 202 11.35 12.41 11.78
C CYS A 202 10.95 12.88 13.18
N ILE A 203 10.74 11.95 14.11
CA ILE A 203 10.39 12.29 15.51
C ILE A 203 11.45 13.16 16.16
N LYS A 204 12.74 12.88 15.91
CA LYS A 204 13.83 13.71 16.43
C LYS A 204 13.79 15.13 15.88
N LYS A 205 13.42 15.30 14.60
CA LYS A 205 13.24 16.63 13.99
C LYS A 205 12.01 17.34 14.56
N ILE A 206 10.91 16.63 14.80
CA ILE A 206 9.70 17.17 15.46
C ILE A 206 10.04 17.71 16.85
N LYS A 207 10.73 16.92 17.67
CA LYS A 207 11.13 17.35 19.02
C LYS A 207 12.01 18.60 19.04
N LYS A 208 12.82 18.81 17.98
CA LYS A 208 13.68 19.97 17.80
C LYS A 208 12.95 21.16 17.16
N GLY A 209 11.66 21.05 16.87
CA GLY A 209 10.88 22.08 16.17
C GLY A 209 11.26 22.26 14.70
N LYS A 210 12.11 21.38 14.15
CA LYS A 210 12.48 21.38 12.72
C LYS A 210 11.37 20.81 11.84
N VAL A 211 10.52 19.95 12.41
CA VAL A 211 9.28 19.50 11.77
C VAL A 211 8.10 19.96 12.61
N LYS A 212 7.22 20.76 12.03
CA LYS A 212 5.98 21.19 12.69
C LYS A 212 4.84 20.22 12.37
N VAL A 213 3.98 19.99 13.35
CA VAL A 213 2.79 19.13 13.21
C VAL A 213 1.55 20.02 13.28
N TYR A 214 0.73 19.98 12.23
CA TYR A 214 -0.50 20.76 12.14
C TYR A 214 -1.75 19.87 12.30
N PRO A 215 -2.89 20.38 12.78
CA PRO A 215 -4.17 19.67 12.71
C PRO A 215 -4.60 19.38 11.26
N ALA A 216 -5.70 18.66 11.07
CA ALA A 216 -6.23 18.42 9.73
C ALA A 216 -6.62 19.75 9.05
N ILE A 217 -6.64 19.72 7.72
CA ILE A 217 -7.05 20.87 6.90
C ILE A 217 -8.57 21.01 7.05
N ALA A 218 -9.01 22.20 7.47
CA ALA A 218 -10.42 22.55 7.49
C ALA A 218 -10.85 23.14 6.14
N ASN A 219 -10.05 24.04 5.57
CA ASN A 219 -10.35 24.70 4.30
C ASN A 219 -9.07 25.25 3.64
N ILE A 220 -9.06 25.37 2.32
CA ILE A 220 -8.02 26.09 1.58
C ILE A 220 -8.63 27.41 1.11
N LYS A 221 -8.13 28.52 1.66
CA LYS A 221 -8.55 29.87 1.27
C LYS A 221 -7.87 30.26 -0.04
N LYS A 222 -8.38 31.32 -0.68
CA LYS A 222 -7.80 31.87 -1.92
C LYS A 222 -6.29 32.14 -1.74
N GLY A 223 -5.50 31.83 -2.77
CA GLY A 223 -4.05 31.94 -2.72
C GLY A 223 -3.39 30.68 -2.18
N ARG A 224 -2.49 30.86 -1.21
CA ARG A 224 -1.66 29.79 -0.60
C ARG A 224 -1.98 29.52 0.87
N ILE A 225 -3.10 30.03 1.35
CA ILE A 225 -3.46 30.02 2.77
C ILE A 225 -4.29 28.78 3.09
N ILE A 226 -3.78 27.96 4.01
CA ILE A 226 -4.43 26.74 4.48
C ILE A 226 -4.90 26.98 5.90
N GLU A 227 -6.20 26.79 6.13
CA GLU A 227 -6.84 26.86 7.44
C GLU A 227 -6.97 25.46 8.03
N PHE A 228 -6.57 25.33 9.30
CA PHE A 228 -6.59 24.07 10.04
C PHE A 228 -7.79 24.01 10.98
N GLU A 229 -8.15 22.81 11.43
CA GLU A 229 -9.27 22.58 12.35
C GLU A 229 -9.14 23.30 13.71
N ASP A 230 -7.94 23.74 14.11
CA ASP A 230 -7.75 24.57 15.31
C ASP A 230 -8.01 26.07 15.07
N GLY A 231 -8.52 26.44 13.89
CA GLY A 231 -8.80 27.81 13.49
C GLY A 231 -7.57 28.61 13.07
N LYS A 232 -6.36 28.04 13.15
CA LYS A 232 -5.15 28.72 12.67
C LYS A 232 -5.02 28.58 11.17
N SER A 233 -4.24 29.47 10.57
CA SER A 233 -3.89 29.41 9.17
C SER A 233 -2.38 29.46 8.98
N GLY A 234 -1.91 28.87 7.89
CA GLY A 234 -0.52 28.96 7.45
C GLY A 234 -0.44 29.10 5.94
N GLU A 235 0.64 29.70 5.45
CA GLU A 235 0.91 29.83 4.02
C GLU A 235 1.89 28.74 3.55
N PHE A 236 1.56 28.07 2.46
CA PHE A 236 2.34 26.95 1.93
C PHE A 236 2.49 27.04 0.42
N ASP A 237 3.69 26.73 -0.08
CA ASP A 237 3.99 26.72 -1.51
C ASP A 237 3.64 25.39 -2.17
N VAL A 238 3.72 24.30 -1.40
CA VAL A 238 3.51 22.94 -1.90
C VAL A 238 2.69 22.12 -0.91
N ILE A 239 1.74 21.32 -1.40
CA ILE A 239 1.01 20.30 -0.63
C ILE A 239 1.36 18.91 -1.17
N VAL A 240 1.93 18.06 -0.32
CA VAL A 240 2.20 16.65 -0.67
C VAL A 240 1.21 15.75 0.06
N PHE A 241 0.28 15.17 -0.69
CA PHE A 241 -0.70 14.22 -0.18
C PHE A 241 -0.08 12.84 0.01
N ALA A 242 0.22 12.48 1.26
CA ALA A 242 0.62 11.15 1.69
C ALA A 242 -0.58 10.38 2.27
N THR A 243 -1.71 10.46 1.58
CA THR A 243 -3.05 10.03 2.01
C THR A 243 -3.41 8.60 1.58
N GLY A 244 -2.45 7.86 1.02
CA GLY A 244 -2.59 6.45 0.69
C GLY A 244 -3.16 6.21 -0.69
N TYR A 245 -3.64 4.98 -0.91
CA TYR A 245 -4.00 4.50 -2.24
C TYR A 245 -5.36 3.80 -2.20
N LYS A 246 -5.96 3.64 -3.38
CA LYS A 246 -7.14 2.83 -3.64
C LYS A 246 -6.81 1.72 -4.62
N THR A 247 -7.60 0.65 -4.59
CA THR A 247 -7.54 -0.35 -5.65
C THR A 247 -8.20 0.22 -6.92
N ASN A 248 -7.85 -0.33 -8.07
CA ASN A 248 -8.44 0.08 -9.35
C ASN A 248 -9.10 -1.08 -10.11
N VAL A 249 -9.25 -2.24 -9.45
CA VAL A 249 -9.76 -3.47 -10.07
C VAL A 249 -11.10 -3.28 -10.77
N GLN A 250 -11.98 -2.46 -10.18
CA GLN A 250 -13.32 -2.20 -10.73
C GLN A 250 -13.31 -1.39 -12.03
N LYS A 251 -12.19 -0.71 -12.37
CA LYS A 251 -12.10 0.06 -13.60
C LYS A 251 -12.01 -0.84 -14.83
N TRP A 252 -11.38 -2.01 -14.69
CA TRP A 252 -11.06 -2.91 -15.80
C TRP A 252 -11.71 -4.29 -15.66
N LEU A 253 -11.94 -4.81 -14.46
CA LEU A 253 -12.59 -6.11 -14.25
C LEU A 253 -14.11 -5.95 -14.23
N LYS A 254 -14.80 -6.42 -15.27
CA LYS A 254 -16.27 -6.29 -15.39
C LYS A 254 -17.01 -7.22 -14.42
N ASP A 255 -16.55 -8.46 -14.32
CA ASP A 255 -17.12 -9.47 -13.42
C ASP A 255 -16.50 -9.41 -12.02
N TYR A 256 -16.12 -8.21 -11.55
CA TYR A 256 -15.43 -8.04 -10.27
C TYR A 256 -16.24 -8.61 -9.11
N LYS A 257 -17.57 -8.60 -9.19
CA LYS A 257 -18.47 -9.12 -8.16
C LYS A 257 -18.29 -10.62 -7.90
N GLU A 258 -17.60 -11.38 -8.76
CA GLU A 258 -17.26 -12.77 -8.47
C GLU A 258 -16.25 -12.92 -7.32
N LEU A 259 -15.51 -11.85 -6.98
CA LEU A 259 -14.47 -11.90 -5.94
C LEU A 259 -14.37 -10.63 -5.09
N PHE A 260 -14.62 -9.46 -5.68
CA PHE A 260 -14.45 -8.14 -5.09
C PHE A 260 -15.78 -7.49 -4.71
N ASN A 261 -15.75 -6.63 -3.71
CA ASN A 261 -16.85 -5.77 -3.27
C ASN A 261 -16.80 -4.41 -4.00
N GLU A 262 -17.73 -3.52 -3.64
CA GLU A 262 -17.87 -2.20 -4.28
C GLU A 262 -16.71 -1.23 -3.99
N ASN A 263 -15.79 -1.57 -3.10
CA ASN A 263 -14.57 -0.81 -2.84
C ASN A 263 -13.34 -1.43 -3.55
N GLY A 264 -13.56 -2.41 -4.42
CA GLY A 264 -12.49 -3.13 -5.12
C GLY A 264 -11.58 -3.94 -4.19
N MET A 265 -12.09 -4.35 -3.01
CA MET A 265 -11.42 -5.28 -2.09
C MET A 265 -12.13 -6.64 -2.12
N PRO A 266 -11.46 -7.76 -1.80
CA PRO A 266 -12.11 -9.06 -1.75
C PRO A 266 -13.32 -9.08 -0.80
N LYS A 267 -14.35 -9.85 -1.15
CA LYS A 267 -15.58 -9.98 -0.35
C LYS A 267 -15.37 -10.73 0.96
N THR A 268 -14.48 -11.72 0.94
CA THR A 268 -14.11 -12.51 2.11
C THR A 268 -12.82 -11.98 2.72
N CYS A 269 -12.66 -12.13 4.04
CA CYS A 269 -11.45 -11.73 4.73
C CYS A 269 -10.35 -12.81 4.65
N TYR A 270 -9.11 -12.41 4.92
CA TYR A 270 -8.02 -13.35 5.16
C TYR A 270 -8.42 -14.40 6.22
N PRO A 271 -8.11 -15.70 6.04
CA PRO A 271 -7.21 -16.30 5.04
C PRO A 271 -7.90 -16.81 3.76
N ASN A 272 -9.19 -16.53 3.57
CA ASN A 272 -10.04 -17.11 2.51
C ASN A 272 -10.45 -16.09 1.44
N HIS A 273 -9.76 -14.95 1.37
CA HIS A 273 -10.04 -13.84 0.45
C HIS A 273 -9.59 -14.09 -1.00
N TRP A 274 -8.64 -15.00 -1.20
CA TRP A 274 -7.84 -15.11 -2.43
C TRP A 274 -8.53 -15.82 -3.60
N LYS A 275 -9.68 -16.48 -3.39
CA LYS A 275 -10.36 -17.31 -4.41
C LYS A 275 -11.81 -16.89 -4.62
N GLY A 276 -12.17 -16.65 -5.88
CA GLY A 276 -13.55 -16.42 -6.32
C GLY A 276 -14.14 -17.63 -7.04
N ARG A 277 -15.31 -17.43 -7.66
CA ARG A 277 -15.90 -18.41 -8.57
C ARG A 277 -15.26 -18.32 -9.96
N ASN A 278 -15.59 -19.24 -10.86
CA ASN A 278 -15.15 -19.18 -12.27
C ASN A 278 -13.63 -19.01 -12.45
N ARG A 279 -12.85 -19.66 -11.57
CA ARG A 279 -11.36 -19.69 -11.67
C ARG A 279 -10.70 -18.31 -11.63
N ILE A 280 -11.33 -17.34 -10.97
CA ILE A 280 -10.71 -16.05 -10.63
C ILE A 280 -10.05 -16.12 -9.26
N TYR A 281 -8.89 -15.47 -9.16
CA TYR A 281 -8.11 -15.38 -7.93
C TYR A 281 -7.62 -13.95 -7.72
N CYS A 282 -7.26 -13.61 -6.47
CA CYS A 282 -6.57 -12.37 -6.17
C CYS A 282 -5.37 -12.61 -5.25
N ALA A 283 -4.28 -11.90 -5.50
CA ALA A 283 -3.07 -11.93 -4.69
C ALA A 283 -2.71 -10.50 -4.25
N GLY A 284 -2.38 -10.33 -2.97
CA GLY A 284 -1.89 -9.04 -2.46
C GLY A 284 -2.97 -8.04 -2.06
N PHE A 285 -4.17 -8.52 -1.73
CA PHE A 285 -5.28 -7.74 -1.19
C PHE A 285 -5.54 -8.02 0.30
N ALA A 286 -4.69 -8.83 0.93
CA ALA A 286 -4.84 -9.28 2.31
C ALA A 286 -4.44 -8.23 3.36
N LYS A 287 -3.89 -7.07 2.96
CA LYS A 287 -3.28 -6.08 3.85
C LYS A 287 -2.18 -6.61 4.81
N ASN A 288 -1.60 -7.77 4.47
CA ASN A 288 -0.60 -8.47 5.29
C ASN A 288 0.84 -8.34 4.75
N GLY A 289 1.07 -7.40 3.83
CA GLY A 289 2.37 -7.19 3.18
C GLY A 289 2.88 -8.41 2.41
N LEU A 290 4.21 -8.53 2.28
CA LEU A 290 4.86 -9.57 1.47
C LEU A 290 4.53 -11.00 1.93
N MET A 291 4.34 -11.24 3.23
CA MET A 291 3.95 -12.55 3.75
C MET A 291 2.54 -12.96 3.31
N GLY A 292 1.61 -11.99 3.29
CA GLY A 292 0.26 -12.21 2.74
C GLY A 292 0.32 -12.54 1.26
N ILE A 293 1.06 -11.73 0.48
CA ILE A 293 1.24 -11.94 -0.97
C ILE A 293 1.82 -13.33 -1.25
N ALA A 294 2.85 -13.76 -0.52
CA ALA A 294 3.47 -15.08 -0.68
C ALA A 294 2.48 -16.22 -0.34
N SER A 295 1.69 -16.06 0.73
CA SER A 295 0.66 -17.03 1.09
C SER A 295 -0.41 -17.15 0.01
N ASP A 296 -0.88 -16.01 -0.51
CA ASP A 296 -1.87 -15.97 -1.59
C ASP A 296 -1.34 -16.66 -2.84
N ALA A 297 -0.13 -16.28 -3.29
CA ALA A 297 0.50 -16.85 -4.48
C ALA A 297 0.65 -18.38 -4.38
N GLN A 298 1.08 -18.90 -3.23
CA GLN A 298 1.24 -20.34 -3.04
C GLN A 298 -0.10 -21.08 -3.06
N LYS A 299 -1.14 -20.52 -2.42
CA LYS A 299 -2.49 -21.12 -2.42
C LYS A 299 -3.08 -21.15 -3.84
N ILE A 300 -2.94 -20.05 -4.59
CA ILE A 300 -3.40 -19.95 -5.97
C ILE A 300 -2.69 -20.98 -6.85
N ALA A 301 -1.35 -21.05 -6.78
CA ALA A 301 -0.58 -22.00 -7.57
C ALA A 301 -0.96 -23.46 -7.26
N ASN A 302 -1.14 -23.80 -5.98
CA ASN A 302 -1.55 -25.14 -5.56
C ASN A 302 -2.95 -25.50 -6.07
N ASP A 303 -3.89 -24.55 -6.01
CA ASP A 303 -5.27 -24.75 -6.49
C ASP A 303 -5.29 -24.98 -8.01
N ILE A 304 -4.60 -24.15 -8.79
CA ILE A 304 -4.47 -24.32 -10.25
C ILE A 304 -3.80 -25.65 -10.60
N CYS A 305 -2.74 -26.03 -9.87
CA CYS A 305 -2.06 -27.30 -10.07
C CYS A 305 -3.00 -28.50 -9.82
N SER A 306 -3.86 -28.42 -8.80
CA SER A 306 -4.82 -29.49 -8.50
C SER A 306 -5.78 -29.78 -9.65
N PHE A 307 -6.23 -28.76 -10.39
CA PHE A 307 -7.06 -28.93 -11.58
C PHE A 307 -6.29 -29.59 -12.72
N THR A 308 -5.01 -29.23 -12.88
CA THR A 308 -4.15 -29.80 -13.93
C THR A 308 -3.87 -31.28 -13.67
N ILE A 309 -3.64 -31.67 -12.41
CA ILE A 309 -3.44 -33.07 -12.03
C ILE A 309 -4.74 -33.87 -12.23
N ASN A 310 -5.89 -33.32 -11.85
CA ASN A 310 -7.17 -34.00 -12.02
C ASN A 310 -7.53 -34.19 -13.50
N ALA A 311 -7.23 -33.20 -14.35
CA ALA A 311 -7.41 -33.34 -15.80
C ALA A 311 -6.55 -34.46 -16.41
N ARG A 312 -5.34 -34.71 -15.87
CA ARG A 312 -4.47 -35.83 -16.31
C ARG A 312 -4.92 -37.21 -15.80
N LYS A 313 -5.76 -37.26 -14.77
CA LYS A 313 -6.28 -38.51 -14.19
C LYS A 313 -7.62 -38.95 -14.80
N LEU A 314 -8.29 -38.10 -15.58
CA LEU A 314 -9.46 -38.51 -16.33
C LEU A 314 -9.00 -39.46 -17.46
N PRO A 315 -9.54 -40.69 -17.55
CA PRO A 315 -9.23 -41.56 -18.67
C PRO A 315 -9.67 -40.87 -19.96
N VAL A 316 -8.82 -40.92 -20.99
CA VAL A 316 -9.21 -40.54 -22.34
C VAL A 316 -10.24 -41.57 -22.78
N THR A 317 -11.52 -41.28 -22.57
CA THR A 317 -12.59 -42.02 -23.22
C THR A 317 -12.51 -41.66 -24.69
N ALA A 318 -11.98 -42.60 -25.47
CA ALA A 318 -12.01 -42.61 -26.93
C ALA A 318 -13.44 -42.77 -27.45
#